data_AF-A0A2N2F9N0-F1
#
_entry.id   AF-A0A2N2F9N0-F1
#
_cell.length_a   1.000
_cell.length_b   1.000
_cell.length_c   1.000
_cell.angle_alpha   90.00
_cell.angle_beta   90.00
_cell.angle_gamma   90.00
#
_symmetry.space_group_name_H-M   'P 1'
#
loop_
_entity.id
_entity.type
_entity.pdbx_description
1 polymer ?
#
loop_
_entity_poly.entity_id
_entity_poly.type
_entity_poly.pdbx_seq_one_letter_code
_entity_poly.pdbx_strand_id
1 'polypeptide(L)'
;GEILAMANEKGFNPNNIKGLKPDMWQNRAITESFDPGSTFKPFLVAAALEEKLVSESDMFYCENGQYAVANRVIREANRKRHGYLAVRDILKYSSNIGSAKIAEKLGSEKFYAYIKNFGFGSRTGIDLSGEAAGLLRPAKSWTRVDTANIGFGQGISVTAIQLITAMSAIANDGVLMRPRIVRGLTDKNNNPIKMYAPEMVRRVVSPETAKRMSVMLTQVVGAEDGTGKRAHIVNVAVAGKTGTAQKFDFARGVYSSERVRTSFIGFFPSENPQVVIVVILDEPQRDKWGGVAAAPVFKNISEQILNCYKTNIRKTPEFEPQETQNLQLVTADSSLIDDVIEDPLDDESRMPDFKGLTIREALKLAKTRSIDLHVSGSGWAVQQVPSAGSILGNERVCKIEFTMNN
;
A
#
# COMPACT_ATOMS: atom_id res chain seq x y z
N GLY A 1 -9.19 -0.92 0.70
CA GLY A 1 -8.21 0.14 0.38
C GLY A 1 -8.49 0.75 -0.98
N GLU A 2 -9.72 1.16 -1.27
CA GLU A 2 -9.95 1.94 -2.49
C GLU A 2 -9.49 3.38 -2.29
N ILE A 3 -8.85 3.95 -3.31
CA ILE A 3 -8.49 5.36 -3.34
C ILE A 3 -9.68 6.13 -3.91
N LEU A 4 -10.42 6.79 -3.03
CA LEU A 4 -11.60 7.57 -3.40
C LEU A 4 -11.23 8.90 -4.09
N ALA A 5 -10.12 9.49 -3.66
CA ALA A 5 -9.57 10.71 -4.23
C ALA A 5 -8.06 10.75 -3.99
N MET A 6 -7.32 11.33 -4.94
CA MET A 6 -5.90 11.62 -4.83
C MET A 6 -5.64 12.96 -5.52
N ALA A 7 -5.14 13.94 -4.77
CA ALA A 7 -4.93 15.29 -5.26
C ALA A 7 -3.55 15.82 -4.83
N ASN A 8 -2.91 16.57 -5.73
CA ASN A 8 -1.63 17.25 -5.48
C ASN A 8 -1.81 18.73 -5.84
N GLU A 9 -1.30 19.63 -5.00
CA GLU A 9 -1.36 21.08 -5.23
C GLU A 9 -0.07 21.59 -5.90
N LYS A 10 -0.22 22.53 -6.84
CA LYS A 10 0.41 22.58 -8.17
C LYS A 10 -0.05 21.47 -9.11
N GLY A 11 -1.34 21.50 -9.46
CA GLY A 11 -1.89 20.72 -10.56
C GLY A 11 -1.48 21.28 -11.93
N PHE A 12 -1.87 20.57 -12.99
CA PHE A 12 -1.75 21.04 -14.37
C PHE A 12 -3.05 20.74 -15.12
N ASN A 13 -3.30 21.46 -16.21
CA ASN A 13 -4.40 21.15 -17.10
C ASN A 13 -3.97 20.00 -18.04
N PRO A 14 -4.56 18.79 -17.94
CA PRO A 14 -4.18 17.68 -18.81
C PRO A 14 -4.49 17.94 -20.29
N ASN A 15 -5.38 18.89 -20.60
CA ASN A 15 -5.68 19.31 -21.98
C ASN A 15 -4.63 20.29 -22.56
N ASN A 16 -3.70 20.79 -21.74
CA ASN A 16 -2.61 21.65 -22.20
C ASN A 16 -1.28 21.29 -21.52
N ILE A 17 -0.55 20.39 -22.16
CA ILE A 17 0.75 19.89 -21.66
C ILE A 17 1.96 20.69 -22.16
N LYS A 18 1.75 21.70 -23.01
CA LYS A 18 2.85 22.47 -23.62
C LYS A 18 3.57 23.30 -22.56
N GLY A 19 4.89 23.15 -22.46
CA GLY A 19 5.71 23.88 -21.49
C GLY A 19 5.68 23.32 -20.08
N LEU A 20 5.02 22.16 -19.86
CA LEU A 20 5.10 21.48 -18.57
C LEU A 20 6.51 20.95 -18.32
N LYS A 21 7.00 21.15 -17.10
CA LYS A 21 8.28 20.64 -16.63
C LYS A 21 8.07 19.34 -15.85
N PRO A 22 9.09 18.46 -15.80
CA PRO A 22 8.96 17.18 -15.13
C PRO A 22 8.53 17.22 -13.65
N ASP A 23 8.75 18.32 -12.94
CA ASP A 23 8.35 18.51 -11.55
C ASP A 23 6.87 18.88 -11.36
N MET A 24 6.19 19.34 -12.42
CA MET A 24 4.80 19.84 -12.36
C MET A 24 3.73 18.78 -12.63
N TRP A 25 4.10 17.67 -13.27
CA TRP A 25 3.20 16.56 -13.59
C TRP A 25 3.41 15.29 -12.74
N GLN A 26 4.31 15.36 -11.75
CA GLN A 26 4.56 14.25 -10.83
C GLN A 26 3.39 14.05 -9.87
N ASN A 27 2.96 12.79 -9.73
CA ASN A 27 2.03 12.40 -8.69
C ASN A 27 2.78 12.20 -7.37
N ARG A 28 2.92 13.28 -6.60
CA ARG A 28 3.71 13.28 -5.35
C ARG A 28 3.20 12.28 -4.32
N ALA A 29 1.90 11.96 -4.33
CA ALA A 29 1.33 10.97 -3.43
C ALA A 29 1.96 9.57 -3.53
N ILE A 30 2.46 9.19 -4.71
CA ILE A 30 3.09 7.88 -4.96
C ILE A 30 4.59 7.97 -5.27
N THR A 31 5.07 9.11 -5.75
CA THR A 31 6.45 9.28 -6.24
C THR A 31 7.37 9.92 -5.20
N GLU A 32 6.85 10.80 -4.33
CA GLU A 32 7.67 11.57 -3.43
C GLU A 32 7.87 10.85 -2.10
N SER A 33 9.14 10.65 -1.72
CA SER A 33 9.52 10.06 -0.43
C SER A 33 9.91 11.14 0.56
N PHE A 34 9.50 10.97 1.82
CA PHE A 34 9.76 11.95 2.87
C PHE A 34 9.74 11.33 4.26
N ASP A 35 10.38 12.00 5.22
CA ASP A 35 10.30 11.61 6.61
C ASP A 35 8.89 11.87 7.16
N PRO A 36 8.15 10.85 7.63
CA PRO A 36 6.75 11.00 8.06
C PRO A 36 6.62 11.82 9.34
N GLY A 37 7.67 11.88 10.16
CA GLY A 37 7.63 12.46 11.48
C GLY A 37 6.57 11.80 12.36
N SER A 38 5.90 12.59 13.19
CA SER A 38 4.99 12.08 14.22
C SER A 38 3.76 11.31 13.73
N THR A 39 3.42 11.33 12.43
CA THR A 39 2.40 10.40 11.89
C THR A 39 2.83 8.95 11.90
N PHE A 40 4.12 8.67 12.17
CA PHE A 40 4.67 7.32 12.26
C PHE A 40 4.48 6.66 13.63
N LYS A 41 4.32 7.46 14.70
CA LYS A 41 4.15 7.00 16.08
C LYS A 41 3.02 6.00 16.30
N PRO A 42 1.86 6.08 15.60
CA PRO A 42 0.81 5.08 15.73
C PRO A 42 1.29 3.67 15.40
N PHE A 43 2.15 3.50 14.39
CA PHE A 43 2.67 2.18 14.00
C PHE A 43 3.66 1.62 15.03
N LEU A 44 4.49 2.50 15.62
CA LEU A 44 5.36 2.13 16.74
C LEU A 44 4.54 1.65 17.94
N VAL A 45 3.54 2.42 18.35
CA VAL A 45 2.74 2.07 19.53
C VAL A 45 1.91 0.82 19.27
N ALA A 46 1.32 0.67 18.07
CA ALA A 46 0.63 -0.54 17.68
C ALA A 46 1.53 -1.78 17.79
N ALA A 47 2.77 -1.69 17.30
CA ALA A 47 3.74 -2.78 17.42
C ALA A 47 4.09 -3.10 18.88
N ALA A 48 4.32 -2.09 19.71
CA ALA A 48 4.65 -2.29 21.13
C ALA A 48 3.47 -2.89 21.93
N LEU A 49 2.23 -2.53 21.59
CA LEU A 49 1.02 -3.11 22.16
C LEU A 49 0.81 -4.56 21.72
N GLU A 50 1.00 -4.85 20.42
CA GLU A 50 0.85 -6.20 19.86
C GLU A 50 1.86 -7.17 20.49
N GLU A 51 3.09 -6.72 20.70
CA GLU A 51 4.13 -7.47 21.40
C GLU A 51 3.93 -7.54 22.92
N LYS A 52 2.85 -6.94 23.46
CA LYS A 52 2.53 -6.85 24.89
C LYS A 52 3.66 -6.27 25.74
N LEU A 53 4.51 -5.44 25.13
CA LEU A 53 5.63 -4.79 25.82
C LEU A 53 5.21 -3.53 26.56
N VAL A 54 4.06 -2.95 26.18
CA VAL A 54 3.48 -1.80 26.85
C VAL A 54 1.97 -1.93 27.01
N SER A 55 1.40 -1.21 27.97
CA SER A 55 -0.02 -0.88 28.09
C SER A 55 -0.27 0.61 27.88
N GLU A 56 -1.51 1.02 27.63
CA GLU A 56 -1.90 2.42 27.44
C GLU A 56 -1.58 3.30 28.66
N SER A 57 -1.58 2.69 29.85
CA SER A 57 -1.31 3.32 31.14
C SER A 57 0.16 3.26 31.57
N ASP A 58 1.01 2.52 30.85
CA ASP A 58 2.43 2.43 31.22
C ASP A 58 3.09 3.80 31.15
N MET A 59 3.78 4.17 32.23
CA MET A 59 4.36 5.50 32.38
C MET A 59 5.80 5.53 31.90
N PHE A 60 6.12 6.51 31.05
CA PHE A 60 7.49 6.79 30.63
C PHE A 60 7.89 8.19 31.08
N TYR A 61 9.04 8.29 31.75
CA TYR A 61 9.64 9.58 32.06
C TYR A 61 10.19 10.22 30.77
N CYS A 62 9.71 11.41 30.42
CA CYS A 62 10.10 12.15 29.22
C CYS A 62 11.24 13.15 29.47
N GLU A 63 12.05 12.90 30.50
CA GLU A 63 13.33 13.59 30.77
C GLU A 63 13.21 15.12 30.83
N ASN A 64 12.05 15.61 31.28
CA ASN A 64 11.73 17.04 31.32
C ASN A 64 12.01 17.77 29.98
N GLY A 65 11.87 17.06 28.85
CA GLY A 65 12.02 17.61 27.50
C GLY A 65 13.38 17.44 26.82
N GLN A 66 14.36 16.80 27.46
CA GLN A 66 15.69 16.55 26.87
C GLN A 66 16.23 15.17 27.22
N TYR A 67 16.35 14.29 26.23
CA TYR A 67 16.84 12.93 26.42
C TYR A 67 18.15 12.71 25.66
N ALA A 68 19.21 12.37 26.39
CA ALA A 68 20.49 12.02 25.79
C ALA A 68 20.50 10.56 25.32
N VAL A 69 20.71 10.36 24.01
CA VAL A 69 20.85 9.04 23.39
C VAL A 69 22.22 9.00 22.71
N ALA A 70 23.14 8.25 23.31
CA ALA A 70 24.55 8.24 22.91
C ALA A 70 25.12 9.67 22.82
N ASN A 71 25.56 10.10 21.63
CA ASN A 71 26.13 11.42 21.37
C ASN A 71 25.11 12.46 20.85
N ARG A 72 23.81 12.17 20.91
CA ARG A 72 22.74 13.06 20.43
C ARG A 72 21.73 13.35 21.54
N VAL A 73 21.05 14.49 21.41
CA VAL A 73 19.97 14.89 22.34
C VAL A 73 18.66 14.98 21.56
N ILE A 74 17.70 14.14 21.94
CA ILE A 74 16.33 14.19 21.46
C ILE A 74 15.57 15.21 22.31
N ARG A 75 14.81 16.09 21.65
CA ARG A 75 14.07 17.17 22.29
C ARG A 75 12.58 17.06 22.00
N GLU A 76 11.78 17.49 22.97
CA GLU A 76 10.36 17.67 22.75
C GLU A 76 10.06 18.86 21.85
N ALA A 77 8.97 18.75 21.09
CA ALA A 77 8.48 19.84 20.26
C ALA A 77 8.11 21.06 21.14
N ASN A 78 8.33 22.28 20.62
CA ASN A 78 8.03 23.54 21.31
C ASN A 78 8.66 23.70 22.69
N ARG A 79 9.80 23.02 22.96
CA ARG A 79 10.49 23.06 24.25
C ARG A 79 9.59 22.65 25.43
N LYS A 80 8.55 21.85 25.14
CA LYS A 80 7.69 21.30 26.19
C LYS A 80 8.52 20.47 27.16
N ARG A 81 8.13 20.52 28.43
CA ARG A 81 8.78 19.74 29.49
C ARG A 81 7.75 18.78 30.04
N HIS A 82 7.85 17.53 29.61
CA HIS A 82 7.01 16.46 30.11
C HIS A 82 7.79 15.66 31.15
N GLY A 83 7.18 15.45 32.31
CA GLY A 83 7.66 14.50 33.31
C GLY A 83 7.27 13.09 32.87
N TYR A 84 6.48 12.39 33.68
CA TYR A 84 5.91 11.11 33.28
C TYR A 84 4.70 11.31 32.37
N LEU A 85 4.64 10.54 31.28
CA LEU A 85 3.46 10.41 30.42
C LEU A 85 3.09 8.94 30.27
N ALA A 86 1.80 8.64 30.29
CA ALA A 86 1.30 7.33 29.88
C ALA A 86 1.45 7.15 28.36
N VAL A 87 1.46 5.91 27.85
CA VAL A 87 1.54 5.64 26.40
C VAL A 87 0.45 6.36 25.60
N ARG A 88 -0.79 6.39 26.10
CA ARG A 88 -1.88 7.17 25.48
C ARG A 88 -1.56 8.66 25.39
N ASP A 89 -0.90 9.22 26.42
CA ASP A 89 -0.53 10.63 26.47
C ASP A 89 0.69 10.93 25.59
N ILE A 90 1.60 9.97 25.42
CA ILE A 90 2.70 10.06 24.45
C ILE A 90 2.16 10.23 23.04
N LEU A 91 1.09 9.51 22.66
CA LEU A 91 0.41 9.73 21.39
C LEU A 91 -0.34 11.07 21.36
N LYS A 92 -1.13 11.39 22.40
CA LYS A 92 -1.94 12.61 22.51
C LYS A 92 -1.11 13.88 22.35
N TYR A 93 -0.04 14.01 23.14
CA TYR A 93 0.89 15.13 23.11
C TYR A 93 1.99 15.00 22.07
N SER A 94 2.08 13.84 21.41
CA SER A 94 3.09 13.54 20.41
C SER A 94 4.51 13.65 20.95
N SER A 95 4.77 13.11 22.14
CA SER A 95 6.08 13.18 22.80
C SER A 95 7.16 12.45 22.00
N ASN A 96 8.25 13.13 21.64
CA ASN A 96 9.37 12.51 20.92
C ASN A 96 10.17 11.59 21.82
N ILE A 97 10.38 12.00 23.08
CA ILE A 97 11.18 11.24 24.05
C ILE A 97 10.42 9.97 24.45
N GLY A 98 9.12 10.07 24.71
CA GLY A 98 8.28 8.90 24.98
C GLY A 98 8.32 7.89 23.82
N SER A 99 8.16 8.35 22.58
CA SER A 99 8.28 7.47 21.41
C SER A 99 9.67 6.86 21.24
N ALA A 100 10.74 7.63 21.46
CA ALA A 100 12.10 7.12 21.41
C ALA A 100 12.30 5.97 22.42
N LYS A 101 11.82 6.14 23.65
CA LYS A 101 11.91 5.12 24.70
C LYS A 101 11.05 3.88 24.42
N ILE A 102 9.87 4.06 23.84
CA ILE A 102 9.05 2.91 23.37
C ILE A 102 9.78 2.16 22.26
N ALA A 103 10.41 2.85 21.32
CA ALA A 103 11.20 2.22 20.25
C ALA A 103 12.43 1.48 20.80
N GLU A 104 13.14 2.06 21.78
CA GLU A 104 14.23 1.37 22.48
C GLU A 104 13.73 0.10 23.21
N LYS A 105 12.56 0.18 23.86
CA LYS A 105 11.94 -0.98 24.54
C LYS A 105 11.49 -2.08 23.58
N LEU A 106 10.96 -1.70 22.40
CA LEU A 106 10.56 -2.65 21.36
C LEU A 106 11.76 -3.34 20.70
N GLY A 107 12.86 -2.61 20.55
CA GLY A 107 14.08 -3.09 19.89
C GLY A 107 14.03 -2.94 18.36
N SER A 108 15.20 -2.76 17.76
CA SER A 108 15.35 -2.46 16.32
C SER A 108 14.80 -3.55 15.41
N GLU A 109 15.10 -4.82 15.70
CA GLU A 109 14.70 -5.95 14.85
C GLU A 109 13.17 -6.12 14.79
N LYS A 110 12.51 -6.12 15.95
CA LYS A 110 11.04 -6.17 16.02
C LYS A 110 10.43 -4.95 15.35
N PHE A 111 10.94 -3.75 15.67
CA PHE A 111 10.40 -2.53 15.10
C PHE A 111 10.52 -2.53 13.57
N TYR A 112 11.68 -2.89 13.02
CA TYR A 112 11.88 -3.04 11.58
C TYR A 112 10.91 -4.04 10.95
N ALA A 113 10.69 -5.19 11.58
CA ALA A 113 9.73 -6.19 11.10
C ALA A 113 8.31 -5.63 11.02
N TYR A 114 7.84 -4.90 12.05
CA TYR A 114 6.54 -4.25 12.00
C TYR A 114 6.47 -3.17 10.93
N ILE A 115 7.52 -2.34 10.77
CA ILE A 115 7.57 -1.33 9.71
C ILE A 115 7.42 -1.98 8.33
N LYS A 116 8.12 -3.10 8.06
CA LYS A 116 7.95 -3.88 6.83
C LYS A 116 6.56 -4.48 6.70
N ASN A 117 6.00 -5.02 7.79
CA ASN A 117 4.66 -5.62 7.80
C ASN A 117 3.56 -4.60 7.49
N PHE A 118 3.69 -3.36 7.98
CA PHE A 118 2.84 -2.22 7.61
C PHE A 118 3.02 -1.77 6.15
N GLY A 119 3.99 -2.34 5.41
CA GLY A 119 4.20 -2.09 3.98
C GLY A 119 5.22 -1.00 3.66
N PHE A 120 5.90 -0.43 4.65
CA PHE A 120 6.94 0.58 4.43
C PHE A 120 8.21 -0.04 3.85
N GLY A 121 8.94 0.73 3.04
CA GLY A 121 10.16 0.27 2.37
C GLY A 121 9.89 -0.73 1.22
N SER A 122 8.64 -0.80 0.74
CA SER A 122 8.21 -1.59 -0.41
C SER A 122 7.12 -0.84 -1.18
N ARG A 123 7.03 -1.06 -2.50
CA ARG A 123 5.90 -0.60 -3.30
C ARG A 123 4.59 -1.23 -2.78
N THR A 124 3.51 -0.44 -2.72
CA THR A 124 2.18 -0.88 -2.30
C THR A 124 1.46 -1.69 -3.37
N GLY A 125 1.86 -1.53 -4.65
CA GLY A 125 1.22 -2.21 -5.76
C GLY A 125 -0.07 -1.53 -6.24
N ILE A 126 -0.21 -0.23 -5.97
CA ILE A 126 -1.28 0.60 -6.55
C ILE A 126 -1.25 0.54 -8.08
N ASP A 127 -2.41 0.71 -8.71
CA ASP A 127 -2.63 0.64 -10.16
C ASP A 127 -1.98 1.79 -10.97
N LEU A 128 -0.97 2.46 -10.41
CA LEU A 128 -0.28 3.60 -11.03
C LEU A 128 1.21 3.34 -11.23
N SER A 129 1.74 3.83 -12.34
CA SER A 129 3.16 3.83 -12.64
C SER A 129 3.94 4.86 -11.81
N GLY A 130 5.22 4.60 -11.59
CA GLY A 130 6.14 5.57 -10.95
C GLY A 130 6.19 5.48 -9.43
N GLU A 131 5.56 4.48 -8.81
CA GLU A 131 5.55 4.31 -7.37
C GLU A 131 6.98 4.18 -6.79
N ALA A 132 7.30 5.05 -5.83
CA ALA A 132 8.52 4.97 -5.04
C ALA A 132 8.35 4.00 -3.87
N ALA A 133 9.42 3.27 -3.54
CA ALA A 133 9.42 2.32 -2.43
C ALA A 133 9.69 2.96 -1.06
N GLY A 134 10.01 4.26 -1.01
CA GLY A 134 10.57 4.89 0.18
C GLY A 134 12.02 4.47 0.45
N LEU A 135 12.52 4.77 1.64
CA LEU A 135 13.85 4.39 2.12
C LEU A 135 13.75 3.83 3.54
N LEU A 136 14.06 2.54 3.66
CA LEU A 136 14.14 1.84 4.93
C LEU A 136 15.44 1.03 4.97
N ARG A 137 16.40 1.49 5.77
CA ARG A 137 17.67 0.78 5.97
C ARG A 137 17.42 -0.51 6.77
N PRO A 138 18.18 -1.59 6.53
CA PRO A 138 18.04 -2.84 7.30
C PRO A 138 18.32 -2.61 8.79
N ALA A 139 17.61 -3.33 9.67
CA ALA A 139 17.72 -3.19 11.13
C ALA A 139 19.16 -3.30 11.66
N LYS A 140 19.97 -4.20 11.06
CA LYS A 140 21.38 -4.39 11.42
C LYS A 140 22.26 -3.15 11.25
N SER A 141 21.84 -2.19 10.41
CA SER A 141 22.57 -0.93 10.23
C SER A 141 22.06 0.19 11.14
N TRP A 142 21.13 -0.10 12.05
CA TRP A 142 20.58 0.90 12.96
C TRP A 142 21.40 0.97 14.22
N THR A 143 21.93 2.15 14.51
CA THR A 143 22.45 2.48 15.83
C THR A 143 21.31 2.67 16.82
N ARG A 144 21.64 2.78 18.11
CA ARG A 144 20.68 3.17 19.14
C ARG A 144 19.99 4.50 18.82
N VAL A 145 20.72 5.47 18.25
CA VAL A 145 20.20 6.77 17.83
C VAL A 145 19.22 6.62 16.66
N ASP A 146 19.52 5.75 15.70
CA ASP A 146 18.62 5.48 14.57
C ASP A 146 17.29 4.90 15.04
N THR A 147 17.32 3.87 15.90
CA THR A 147 16.10 3.27 16.47
C THR A 147 15.25 4.31 17.19
N ALA A 148 15.88 5.17 18.00
CA ALA A 148 15.19 6.23 18.71
C ALA A 148 14.56 7.27 17.75
N ASN A 149 15.28 7.68 16.69
CA ASN A 149 14.81 8.65 15.71
C ASN A 149 13.65 8.11 14.85
N ILE A 150 13.78 6.86 14.38
CA ILE A 150 12.73 6.19 13.60
C ILE A 150 11.47 6.05 14.45
N GLY A 151 11.60 5.91 15.78
CA GLY A 151 10.48 5.86 16.72
C GLY A 151 9.54 7.07 16.65
N PHE A 152 10.03 8.24 16.27
CA PHE A 152 9.21 9.43 16.01
C PHE A 152 9.19 9.85 14.53
N GLY A 153 9.62 8.96 13.62
CA GLY A 153 9.49 9.10 12.17
C GLY A 153 10.55 9.96 11.49
N GLN A 154 11.77 10.03 12.05
CA GLN A 154 12.95 10.62 11.37
C GLN A 154 14.00 9.56 11.06
N GLY A 155 14.70 9.69 9.93
CA GLY A 155 15.70 8.70 9.48
C GLY A 155 15.09 7.50 8.75
N ILE A 156 13.82 7.61 8.36
CA ILE A 156 13.07 6.72 7.47
C ILE A 156 12.31 7.60 6.48
N SER A 157 12.27 7.23 5.21
CA SER A 157 11.46 7.95 4.21
C SER A 157 10.35 7.07 3.67
N VAL A 158 9.14 7.61 3.60
CA VAL A 158 7.93 6.91 3.16
C VAL A 158 7.20 7.74 2.09
N THR A 159 6.31 7.12 1.32
CA THR A 159 5.40 7.82 0.42
C THR A 159 4.05 8.07 1.09
N ALA A 160 3.25 9.01 0.56
CA ALA A 160 1.92 9.28 1.10
C ALA A 160 1.01 8.04 0.96
N ILE A 161 1.14 7.31 -0.16
CA ILE A 161 0.38 6.08 -0.40
C ILE A 161 0.75 4.97 0.60
N GLN A 162 2.02 4.82 0.98
CA GLN A 162 2.41 3.89 2.05
C GLN A 162 1.79 4.30 3.38
N LEU A 163 1.85 5.59 3.72
CA LEU A 163 1.35 6.11 5.00
C LEU A 163 -0.16 5.91 5.17
N ILE A 164 -0.95 6.22 4.14
CA ILE A 164 -2.41 6.01 4.16
C ILE A 164 -2.78 4.52 4.14
N THR A 165 -2.04 3.70 3.41
CA THR A 165 -2.27 2.24 3.38
C THR A 165 -2.02 1.63 4.76
N ALA A 166 -0.94 2.02 5.43
CA ALA A 166 -0.62 1.56 6.79
C ALA A 166 -1.66 2.03 7.83
N MET A 167 -2.09 3.30 7.79
CA MET A 167 -3.14 3.79 8.69
C MET A 167 -4.48 3.10 8.40
N SER A 168 -4.76 2.77 7.14
CA SER A 168 -5.94 1.99 6.77
C SER A 168 -5.92 0.60 7.39
N ALA A 169 -4.75 0.00 7.66
CA ALA A 169 -4.69 -1.24 8.42
C ALA A 169 -5.18 -1.04 9.86
N ILE A 170 -4.78 0.02 10.55
CA ILE A 170 -5.29 0.34 11.91
C ILE A 170 -6.81 0.56 11.89
N ALA A 171 -7.31 1.28 10.88
CA ALA A 171 -8.74 1.52 10.71
C ALA A 171 -9.55 0.25 10.33
N ASN A 172 -8.90 -0.76 9.75
CA ASN A 172 -9.51 -1.98 9.23
C ASN A 172 -9.11 -3.21 10.06
N ASP A 173 -9.26 -3.09 11.38
CA ASP A 173 -9.00 -4.16 12.35
C ASP A 173 -7.60 -4.79 12.26
N GLY A 174 -6.60 -4.04 11.81
CA GLY A 174 -5.23 -4.51 11.65
C GLY A 174 -4.93 -5.17 10.30
N VAL A 175 -5.86 -5.18 9.35
CA VAL A 175 -5.69 -5.81 8.03
C VAL A 175 -5.21 -4.80 6.99
N LEU A 176 -3.99 -5.03 6.49
CA LEU A 176 -3.41 -4.27 5.39
C LEU A 176 -4.05 -4.73 4.07
N MET A 177 -4.65 -3.78 3.37
CA MET A 177 -5.29 -3.99 2.07
C MET A 177 -4.41 -3.39 0.97
N ARG A 178 -4.42 -4.00 -0.22
CA ARG A 178 -3.77 -3.40 -1.39
C ARG A 178 -4.54 -2.14 -1.80
N PRO A 179 -3.85 -0.99 -1.99
CA PRO A 179 -4.50 0.21 -2.49
C PRO A 179 -4.85 0.06 -3.97
N ARG A 180 -6.02 0.55 -4.39
CA ARG A 180 -6.48 0.48 -5.78
C ARG A 180 -7.24 1.73 -6.21
N ILE A 181 -7.10 2.08 -7.48
CA ILE A 181 -7.86 3.14 -8.17
C ILE A 181 -8.86 2.51 -9.14
N VAL A 182 -8.48 1.41 -9.80
CA VAL A 182 -9.34 0.76 -10.79
C VAL A 182 -10.37 -0.12 -10.07
N ARG A 183 -11.63 0.29 -10.12
CA ARG A 183 -12.75 -0.50 -9.56
C ARG A 183 -13.18 -1.65 -10.48
N GLY A 184 -13.12 -1.44 -11.78
CA GLY A 184 -13.54 -2.40 -12.79
C GLY A 184 -13.40 -1.85 -14.21
N LEU A 185 -13.76 -2.69 -15.17
CA LEU A 185 -13.76 -2.42 -16.60
C LEU A 185 -15.19 -2.64 -17.12
N THR A 186 -15.67 -1.71 -17.94
CA THR A 186 -16.97 -1.81 -18.60
C THR A 186 -16.80 -1.78 -20.12
N ASP A 187 -17.76 -2.34 -20.84
CA ASP A 187 -17.84 -2.17 -22.29
C ASP A 187 -18.35 -0.76 -22.66
N LYS A 188 -18.49 -0.50 -23.97
CA LYS A 188 -19.02 0.76 -24.51
C LYS A 188 -20.47 1.07 -24.10
N ASN A 189 -21.21 0.07 -23.63
CA ASN A 189 -22.59 0.16 -23.18
C ASN A 189 -22.69 0.23 -21.64
N ASN A 190 -21.56 0.38 -20.93
CA ASN A 190 -21.43 0.34 -19.47
C ASN A 190 -21.75 -1.02 -18.82
N ASN A 191 -21.76 -2.12 -19.59
CA ASN A 191 -21.88 -3.45 -18.99
C ASN A 191 -20.55 -3.85 -18.34
N PRO A 192 -20.55 -4.38 -17.10
CA PRO A 192 -19.33 -4.79 -16.42
C PRO A 192 -18.68 -5.98 -17.14
N ILE A 193 -17.45 -5.77 -17.63
CA ILE A 193 -16.60 -6.84 -18.17
C ILE A 193 -15.85 -7.53 -17.03
N LYS A 194 -15.33 -6.73 -16.10
CA LYS A 194 -14.56 -7.21 -14.94
C LYS A 194 -14.68 -6.24 -13.79
N MET A 195 -15.00 -6.75 -12.61
CA MET A 195 -14.98 -5.97 -11.37
C MET A 195 -13.88 -6.51 -10.47
N TYR A 196 -13.14 -5.61 -9.82
CA TYR A 196 -12.11 -6.01 -8.88
C TYR A 196 -12.71 -6.07 -7.47
N ALA A 197 -12.42 -7.13 -6.71
CA ALA A 197 -12.74 -7.23 -5.29
C ALA A 197 -11.59 -6.69 -4.42
N PRO A 198 -11.85 -6.18 -3.19
CA PRO A 198 -10.80 -5.75 -2.28
C PRO A 198 -9.79 -6.87 -2.00
N GLU A 199 -8.49 -6.57 -2.12
CA GLU A 199 -7.42 -7.56 -1.94
C GLU A 199 -6.76 -7.39 -0.56
N MET A 200 -6.86 -8.43 0.28
CA MET A 200 -6.14 -8.52 1.54
C MET A 200 -4.69 -8.90 1.29
N VAL A 201 -3.75 -8.11 1.82
CA VAL A 201 -2.31 -8.43 1.73
C VAL A 201 -1.90 -9.28 2.92
N ARG A 202 -2.20 -8.82 4.14
CA ARG A 202 -1.89 -9.50 5.42
C ARG A 202 -2.57 -8.81 6.59
N ARG A 203 -2.65 -9.50 7.73
CA ARG A 203 -2.94 -8.90 9.04
C ARG A 203 -1.62 -8.50 9.70
N VAL A 204 -1.51 -7.24 10.10
CA VAL A 204 -0.29 -6.65 10.71
C VAL A 204 -0.37 -6.65 12.23
N VAL A 205 -1.56 -6.37 12.77
CA VAL A 205 -1.85 -6.42 14.21
C VAL A 205 -3.21 -7.08 14.42
N SER A 206 -3.47 -7.54 15.64
CA SER A 206 -4.77 -8.06 16.03
C SER A 206 -5.87 -6.99 15.95
N PRO A 207 -7.15 -7.41 15.76
CA PRO A 207 -8.30 -6.49 15.87
C PRO A 207 -8.34 -5.77 17.22
N GLU A 208 -7.92 -6.44 18.30
CA GLU A 208 -7.85 -5.86 19.64
C GLU A 208 -6.86 -4.69 19.70
N THR A 209 -5.62 -4.89 19.22
CA THR A 209 -4.62 -3.82 19.13
C THR A 209 -5.09 -2.68 18.24
N ALA A 210 -5.70 -2.98 17.09
CA ALA A 210 -6.26 -1.97 16.19
C ALA A 210 -7.33 -1.11 16.89
N LYS A 211 -8.27 -1.74 17.63
CA LYS A 211 -9.30 -1.04 18.40
C LYS A 211 -8.72 -0.17 19.51
N ARG A 212 -7.74 -0.68 20.26
CA ARG A 212 -7.01 0.08 21.31
C ARG A 212 -6.32 1.30 20.71
N MET A 213 -5.69 1.13 19.54
CA MET A 213 -5.10 2.24 18.78
C MET A 213 -6.14 3.26 18.33
N SER A 214 -7.28 2.84 17.80
CA SER A 214 -8.38 3.74 17.43
C SER A 214 -8.81 4.61 18.60
N VAL A 215 -9.02 4.03 19.79
CA VAL A 215 -9.38 4.79 21.00
C VAL A 215 -8.34 5.84 21.36
N MET A 216 -7.05 5.48 21.39
CA MET A 216 -5.98 6.44 21.70
C MET A 216 -5.87 7.54 20.63
N LEU A 217 -6.05 7.21 19.35
CA LEU A 217 -6.03 8.18 18.26
C LEU A 217 -7.26 9.10 18.27
N THR A 218 -8.40 8.63 18.76
CA THR A 218 -9.58 9.48 19.01
C THR A 218 -9.29 10.51 20.10
N GLN A 219 -8.55 10.14 21.16
CA GLN A 219 -8.14 11.09 22.20
C GLN A 219 -7.20 12.20 21.69
N VAL A 220 -6.38 11.93 20.66
CA VAL A 220 -5.52 12.94 20.04
C VAL A 220 -6.34 14.10 19.45
N VAL A 221 -7.54 13.81 18.95
CA VAL A 221 -8.44 14.77 18.29
C VAL A 221 -9.52 15.28 19.25
N GLY A 222 -10.10 14.41 20.07
CA GLY A 222 -11.22 14.75 20.95
C GLY A 222 -10.85 15.52 22.22
N ALA A 223 -9.61 15.43 22.69
CA ALA A 223 -9.19 16.14 23.90
C ALA A 223 -8.91 17.63 23.62
N GLU A 224 -9.33 18.52 24.52
CA GLU A 224 -9.12 19.97 24.41
C GLU A 224 -7.63 20.37 24.34
N ASP A 225 -6.79 19.56 24.98
CA ASP A 225 -5.33 19.68 25.02
C ASP A 225 -4.62 18.77 24.00
N GLY A 226 -5.39 18.05 23.18
CA GLY A 226 -4.91 17.17 22.12
C GLY A 226 -4.26 17.93 20.97
N THR A 227 -3.19 17.36 20.40
CA THR A 227 -2.50 18.00 19.27
C THR A 227 -3.35 18.06 18.00
N GLY A 228 -4.34 17.17 17.86
CA GLY A 228 -5.20 17.03 16.69
C GLY A 228 -6.53 17.76 16.77
N LYS A 229 -6.80 18.54 17.83
CA LYS A 229 -8.13 19.11 18.12
C LYS A 229 -8.80 19.91 17.00
N ARG A 230 -8.02 20.50 16.09
CA ARG A 230 -8.56 21.22 14.92
C ARG A 230 -9.15 20.31 13.84
N ALA A 231 -8.95 19.00 13.94
CA ALA A 231 -9.62 17.99 13.13
C ALA A 231 -10.95 17.50 13.75
N HIS A 232 -11.33 18.01 14.92
CA HIS A 232 -12.58 17.62 15.58
C HIS A 232 -13.79 18.04 14.75
N ILE A 233 -14.72 17.09 14.59
CA ILE A 233 -15.99 17.27 13.90
C ILE A 233 -17.10 17.05 14.92
N VAL A 234 -18.06 17.96 14.97
CA VAL A 234 -19.18 17.87 15.92
C VAL A 234 -19.97 16.58 15.63
N ASN A 235 -20.24 15.81 16.69
CA ASN A 235 -21.00 14.55 16.65
C ASN A 235 -20.38 13.44 15.78
N VAL A 236 -19.10 13.53 15.42
CA VAL A 236 -18.39 12.47 14.71
C VAL A 236 -17.06 12.20 15.40
N ALA A 237 -16.89 10.97 15.90
CA ALA A 237 -15.64 10.56 16.49
C ALA A 237 -14.56 10.43 15.41
N VAL A 238 -13.50 11.22 15.51
CA VAL A 238 -12.39 11.23 14.56
C VAL A 238 -11.16 10.69 15.27
N ALA A 239 -10.56 9.63 14.71
CA ALA A 239 -9.24 9.16 15.12
C ALA A 239 -8.19 9.79 14.21
N GLY A 240 -7.09 10.32 14.76
CA GLY A 240 -6.05 10.88 13.91
C GLY A 240 -4.75 11.22 14.60
N LYS A 241 -3.77 11.61 13.79
CA LYS A 241 -2.44 11.97 14.24
C LYS A 241 -1.86 13.12 13.43
N THR A 242 -1.33 14.09 14.14
CA THR A 242 -0.51 15.18 13.60
C THR A 242 0.91 14.73 13.30
N GLY A 243 1.48 15.24 12.21
CA GLY A 243 2.89 15.11 11.85
C GLY A 243 3.55 16.46 11.65
N THR A 244 4.80 16.56 12.09
CA THR A 244 5.70 17.65 11.73
C THR A 244 7.09 17.03 11.62
N ALA A 245 7.64 17.06 10.41
CA ALA A 245 8.92 16.46 10.09
C ALA A 245 9.85 17.54 9.55
N GLN A 246 11.06 17.62 10.09
CA GLN A 246 12.07 18.53 9.56
C GLN A 246 12.58 17.97 8.24
N LYS A 247 12.85 18.85 7.27
CA LYS A 247 13.46 18.42 6.01
C LYS A 247 14.98 18.34 6.18
N PHE A 248 15.57 17.27 5.67
CA PHE A 248 17.02 17.12 5.65
C PHE A 248 17.62 18.08 4.63
N ASP A 249 18.61 18.87 5.06
CA ASP A 249 19.39 19.75 4.20
C ASP A 249 20.63 18.99 3.71
N PHE A 250 20.56 18.45 2.49
CA PHE A 250 21.65 17.69 1.88
C PHE A 250 22.94 18.51 1.72
N ALA A 251 22.85 19.84 1.57
CA ALA A 251 24.04 20.69 1.43
C ALA A 251 24.77 20.88 2.77
N ARG A 252 24.03 20.90 3.88
CA ARG A 252 24.58 21.11 5.23
C ARG A 252 24.75 19.82 6.03
N GLY A 253 24.18 18.70 5.57
CA GLY A 253 24.19 17.43 6.28
C GLY A 253 23.40 17.44 7.60
N VAL A 254 22.41 18.34 7.74
CA VAL A 254 21.62 18.49 8.98
C VAL A 254 20.14 18.71 8.67
N TYR A 255 19.27 18.38 9.62
CA TYR A 255 17.85 18.74 9.52
C TYR A 255 17.65 20.25 9.65
N SER A 256 16.81 20.82 8.79
CA SER A 256 16.47 22.24 8.82
C SER A 256 15.64 22.60 10.06
N SER A 257 15.93 23.76 10.65
CA SER A 257 15.11 24.38 11.69
C SER A 257 13.88 25.12 11.12
N GLU A 258 13.88 25.39 9.81
CA GLU A 258 12.88 26.24 9.16
C GLU A 258 11.95 25.49 8.22
N ARG A 259 12.52 24.59 7.41
CA ARG A 259 11.82 23.81 6.40
C ARG A 259 11.27 22.55 7.02
N VAL A 260 9.95 22.45 7.03
CA VAL A 260 9.22 21.31 7.60
C VAL A 260 8.17 20.80 6.62
N ARG A 261 7.86 19.51 6.73
CA ARG A 261 6.63 18.93 6.21
C ARG A 261 5.65 18.76 7.34
N THR A 262 4.41 19.12 7.05
CA THR A 262 3.36 19.25 8.02
C THR A 262 2.20 18.39 7.56
N SER A 263 1.76 17.45 8.41
CA SER A 263 0.76 16.47 7.99
C SER A 263 -0.29 16.21 9.05
N PHE A 264 -1.43 15.70 8.59
CA PHE A 264 -2.45 15.11 9.43
C PHE A 264 -2.96 13.86 8.73
N ILE A 265 -3.07 12.76 9.46
CA ILE A 265 -3.65 11.52 8.97
C ILE A 265 -4.70 11.04 9.97
N GLY A 266 -5.86 10.63 9.48
CA GLY A 266 -6.92 10.18 10.35
C GLY A 266 -8.02 9.44 9.62
N PHE A 267 -8.96 8.91 10.38
CA PHE A 267 -10.13 8.20 9.88
C PHE A 267 -11.35 8.47 10.75
N PHE A 268 -12.53 8.31 10.13
CA PHE A 268 -13.81 8.53 10.79
C PHE A 268 -14.93 7.69 10.15
N PRO A 269 -16.01 7.41 10.89
CA PRO A 269 -16.11 7.47 12.35
C PRO A 269 -15.10 6.53 13.04
N SER A 270 -14.66 6.82 14.26
CA SER A 270 -13.56 6.07 14.89
C SER A 270 -13.96 4.66 15.33
N GLU A 271 -15.23 4.43 15.64
CA GLU A 271 -15.78 3.14 16.09
C GLU A 271 -16.09 2.19 14.93
N ASN A 272 -16.38 2.76 13.75
CA ASN A 272 -16.65 2.01 12.51
C ASN A 272 -16.04 2.78 11.32
N PRO A 273 -14.72 2.71 11.13
CA PRO A 273 -14.02 3.52 10.13
C PRO A 273 -14.52 3.30 8.71
N GLN A 274 -14.90 4.39 8.04
CA GLN A 274 -15.39 4.34 6.66
C GLN A 274 -14.40 4.97 5.67
N VAL A 275 -13.66 5.99 6.11
CA VAL A 275 -12.70 6.72 5.29
C VAL A 275 -11.44 7.02 6.08
N VAL A 276 -10.29 6.85 5.43
CA VAL A 276 -9.00 7.35 5.91
C VAL A 276 -8.55 8.48 4.99
N ILE A 277 -8.05 9.58 5.55
CA ILE A 277 -7.56 10.74 4.81
C ILE A 277 -6.17 11.09 5.32
N VAL A 278 -5.24 11.35 4.40
CA VAL A 278 -3.94 11.94 4.68
C VAL A 278 -3.85 13.29 3.98
N VAL A 279 -3.45 14.31 4.73
CA VAL A 279 -3.15 15.66 4.22
C VAL A 279 -1.69 15.95 4.52
N ILE A 280 -0.94 16.39 3.52
CA ILE A 280 0.48 16.73 3.63
C ILE A 280 0.69 18.10 2.99
N LEU A 281 1.33 19.00 3.73
CA LEU A 281 1.72 20.33 3.30
C LEU A 281 3.24 20.41 3.37
N ASP A 282 3.88 20.75 2.24
CA ASP A 282 5.33 20.95 2.17
C ASP A 282 5.67 22.42 2.39
N GLU A 283 6.49 22.71 3.40
CA GLU A 283 6.98 24.05 3.75
C GLU A 283 5.88 25.13 3.86
N PRO A 284 4.84 24.94 4.70
CA PRO A 284 3.81 25.95 4.90
C PRO A 284 4.41 27.24 5.49
N GLN A 285 4.05 28.39 4.90
CA GLN A 285 4.68 29.69 5.21
C GLN A 285 4.19 30.33 6.52
N ARG A 286 2.96 30.04 6.95
CA ARG A 286 2.35 30.64 8.15
C ARG A 286 2.39 29.70 9.36
N ASP A 287 1.91 28.47 9.18
CA ASP A 287 1.70 27.53 10.26
C ASP A 287 2.52 26.23 10.04
N LYS A 288 3.64 26.12 10.74
CA LYS A 288 4.58 24.99 10.60
C LYS A 288 4.09 23.67 11.22
N TRP A 289 2.96 23.67 11.92
CA TRP A 289 2.51 22.55 12.76
C TRP A 289 1.36 21.75 12.15
N GLY A 290 1.42 20.41 12.28
CA GLY A 290 0.46 19.46 11.68
C GLY A 290 -0.97 19.76 12.06
N GLY A 291 -1.17 19.96 13.36
CA GLY A 291 -2.48 20.27 13.94
C GLY A 291 -3.01 21.66 13.61
N VAL A 292 -2.16 22.56 13.10
CA VAL A 292 -2.53 23.96 12.83
C VAL A 292 -2.84 24.15 11.35
N ALA A 293 -2.04 23.56 10.46
CA ALA A 293 -2.19 23.72 9.01
C ALA A 293 -2.94 22.55 8.33
N ALA A 294 -2.55 21.30 8.60
CA ALA A 294 -3.11 20.14 7.89
C ALA A 294 -4.45 19.66 8.50
N ALA A 295 -4.61 19.76 9.82
CA ALA A 295 -5.84 19.32 10.49
C ALA A 295 -7.12 20.08 10.08
N PRO A 296 -7.12 21.42 9.88
CA PRO A 296 -8.27 22.12 9.32
C PRO A 296 -8.64 21.68 7.90
N VAL A 297 -7.64 21.38 7.05
CA VAL A 297 -7.90 20.87 5.69
C VAL A 297 -8.56 19.49 5.76
N PHE A 298 -8.05 18.60 6.62
CA PHE A 298 -8.68 17.30 6.90
C PHE A 298 -10.14 17.50 7.35
N LYS A 299 -10.39 18.40 8.31
CA LYS A 299 -11.73 18.69 8.81
C LYS A 299 -12.67 19.12 7.68
N ASN A 300 -12.28 20.09 6.88
CA ASN A 300 -13.10 20.62 5.78
C ASN A 300 -13.45 19.53 4.76
N ILE A 301 -12.48 18.69 4.37
CA ILE A 301 -12.74 17.55 3.47
C ILE A 301 -13.73 16.57 4.12
N SER A 302 -13.54 16.30 5.40
CA SER A 302 -14.36 15.32 6.14
C SER A 302 -15.80 15.81 6.31
N GLU A 303 -16.01 17.08 6.65
CA GLU A 303 -17.33 17.71 6.74
C GLU A 303 -18.04 17.70 5.38
N GLN A 304 -17.33 17.95 4.27
CA GLN A 304 -17.92 17.83 2.94
C GLN A 304 -18.33 16.41 2.60
N ILE A 305 -17.50 15.41 2.93
CA ILE A 305 -17.87 13.99 2.77
C ILE A 305 -19.14 13.68 3.58
N LEU A 306 -19.20 14.09 4.84
CA LEU A 306 -20.36 13.84 5.70
C LEU A 306 -21.63 14.52 5.17
N ASN A 307 -21.52 15.77 4.69
CA ASN A 307 -22.64 16.49 4.08
C ASN A 307 -23.17 15.80 2.81
N CYS A 308 -22.28 15.24 1.99
CA CYS A 308 -22.65 14.54 0.75
C CYS A 308 -23.27 13.17 1.01
N TYR A 309 -22.79 12.39 2.00
CA TYR A 309 -23.14 10.98 2.15
C TYR A 309 -23.98 10.62 3.40
N LYS A 310 -24.17 11.57 4.33
CA LYS A 310 -25.04 11.53 5.53
C LYS A 310 -24.84 10.37 6.52
N THR A 311 -25.17 9.13 6.17
CA THR A 311 -25.19 7.99 7.13
C THR A 311 -24.49 6.73 6.66
N ASN A 312 -24.01 6.67 5.41
CA ASN A 312 -23.19 5.58 4.90
C ASN A 312 -22.29 6.12 3.80
N ILE A 313 -21.08 6.57 4.16
CA ILE A 313 -20.10 7.07 3.19
C ILE A 313 -19.85 6.02 2.10
N ARG A 314 -19.96 4.72 2.45
CA ARG A 314 -20.15 3.66 1.47
C ARG A 314 -20.85 2.45 2.09
N LYS A 315 -21.75 1.82 1.34
CA LYS A 315 -21.95 0.37 1.48
C LYS A 315 -20.84 -0.30 0.67
N THR A 316 -19.99 -1.10 1.32
CA THR A 316 -19.12 -2.03 0.60
C THR A 316 -20.04 -2.89 -0.26
N PRO A 317 -19.92 -2.88 -1.61
CA PRO A 317 -20.71 -3.79 -2.40
C PRO A 317 -20.29 -5.20 -2.01
N GLU A 318 -21.24 -6.05 -1.62
CA GLU A 318 -21.01 -7.49 -1.58
C GLU A 318 -20.74 -7.91 -3.02
N PHE A 319 -19.47 -8.09 -3.34
CA PHE A 319 -19.08 -8.84 -4.51
C PHE A 319 -18.92 -10.26 -4.03
N GLU A 320 -19.85 -11.12 -4.41
CA GLU A 320 -19.56 -12.54 -4.44
C GLU A 320 -18.27 -12.70 -5.26
N PRO A 321 -17.24 -13.39 -4.74
CA PRO A 321 -16.16 -13.84 -5.59
C PRO A 321 -16.84 -14.53 -6.76
N GLN A 322 -16.68 -14.01 -7.97
CA GLN A 322 -16.99 -14.84 -9.12
C GLN A 322 -16.11 -16.07 -8.92
N GLU A 323 -16.73 -17.22 -8.68
CA GLU A 323 -16.10 -18.48 -9.01
C GLU A 323 -15.51 -18.24 -10.40
N THR A 324 -14.22 -18.51 -10.56
CA THR A 324 -13.68 -18.75 -11.89
C THR A 324 -14.59 -19.81 -12.47
N GLN A 325 -15.59 -19.39 -13.24
CA GLN A 325 -16.32 -20.28 -14.10
C GLN A 325 -15.19 -20.89 -14.91
N ASN A 326 -14.95 -22.17 -14.69
CA ASN A 326 -14.35 -22.99 -15.70
C ASN A 326 -15.11 -22.61 -16.97
N LEU A 327 -14.47 -21.85 -17.85
CA LEU A 327 -15.04 -21.45 -19.12
C LEU A 327 -15.33 -22.75 -19.85
N GLN A 328 -16.54 -23.27 -19.68
CA GLN A 328 -17.08 -24.27 -20.56
C GLN A 328 -17.36 -23.51 -21.84
N LEU A 329 -16.49 -23.72 -22.81
CA LEU A 329 -16.70 -23.29 -24.18
C LEU A 329 -18.02 -23.88 -24.66
N VAL A 330 -19.08 -23.07 -24.62
CA VAL A 330 -20.30 -23.37 -25.35
C VAL A 330 -19.95 -23.14 -26.81
N THR A 331 -19.92 -24.23 -27.57
CA THR A 331 -19.79 -24.21 -29.03
C THR A 331 -20.87 -23.31 -29.61
N ALA A 332 -20.46 -22.21 -30.22
CA ALA A 332 -21.31 -21.46 -31.13
C ALA A 332 -21.52 -22.31 -32.39
N ASP A 333 -22.75 -22.30 -32.92
CA ASP A 333 -23.12 -23.00 -34.15
C ASP A 333 -22.14 -22.70 -35.27
N SER A 334 -21.59 -23.77 -35.83
CA SER A 334 -20.58 -23.80 -36.88
C SER A 334 -21.21 -23.55 -38.27
N SER A 335 -21.83 -22.40 -38.44
CA SER A 335 -22.13 -21.87 -39.77
C SER A 335 -21.47 -20.51 -39.88
N LEU A 336 -20.75 -20.28 -40.97
CA LEU A 336 -19.80 -19.19 -41.21
C LEU A 336 -18.38 -19.53 -40.72
N ILE A 337 -17.63 -20.22 -41.58
CA ILE A 337 -16.41 -19.70 -42.22
C ILE A 337 -16.06 -20.73 -43.31
N ASP A 338 -16.37 -20.36 -44.56
CA ASP A 338 -15.73 -20.90 -45.75
C ASP A 338 -14.36 -20.25 -45.94
N ASP A 339 -13.50 -20.98 -46.67
CA ASP A 339 -12.40 -20.48 -47.51
C ASP A 339 -11.14 -19.96 -46.73
N VAL A 340 -9.89 -20.42 -46.90
CA VAL A 340 -9.16 -21.00 -48.06
C VAL A 340 -7.78 -21.57 -47.59
N ILE A 341 -7.21 -22.46 -48.42
CA ILE A 341 -5.79 -22.69 -48.84
C ILE A 341 -5.25 -24.09 -48.51
N GLU A 342 -5.22 -24.93 -49.54
CA GLU A 342 -4.45 -26.18 -49.66
C GLU A 342 -2.99 -25.92 -50.09
N ASP A 343 -2.07 -26.73 -49.56
CA ASP A 343 -0.73 -27.03 -50.11
C ASP A 343 -0.48 -28.55 -49.88
N PRO A 344 0.40 -29.25 -50.63
CA PRO A 344 0.07 -30.53 -51.22
C PRO A 344 0.74 -31.71 -50.50
N LEU A 345 0.07 -32.86 -50.55
CA LEU A 345 0.60 -34.20 -50.21
C LEU A 345 1.14 -34.35 -48.79
N ASP A 346 0.24 -34.30 -47.83
CA ASP A 346 0.51 -34.87 -46.52
C ASP A 346 -0.67 -35.77 -46.18
N ASP A 347 -0.46 -37.08 -46.42
CA ASP A 347 -1.40 -38.17 -46.23
C ASP A 347 -2.01 -38.05 -44.84
N GLU A 348 -3.23 -37.50 -44.76
CA GLU A 348 -3.96 -37.19 -43.51
C GLU A 348 -4.11 -38.41 -42.59
N SER A 349 -3.86 -39.61 -43.13
CA SER A 349 -3.88 -40.88 -42.40
C SER A 349 -2.57 -41.20 -41.66
N ARG A 350 -1.56 -40.31 -41.69
CA ARG A 350 -0.25 -40.52 -41.06
C ARG A 350 0.11 -39.46 -40.02
N MET A 351 0.86 -39.89 -39.00
CA MET A 351 1.34 -39.04 -37.91
C MET A 351 2.36 -38.02 -38.43
N PRO A 352 2.14 -36.71 -38.23
CA PRO A 352 3.09 -35.69 -38.64
C PRO A 352 4.38 -35.74 -37.81
N ASP A 353 5.46 -35.19 -38.36
CA ASP A 353 6.73 -35.01 -37.65
C ASP A 353 6.69 -33.72 -36.83
N PHE A 354 6.81 -33.86 -35.51
CA PHE A 354 6.85 -32.77 -34.56
C PHE A 354 8.28 -32.41 -34.14
N LYS A 355 9.29 -33.20 -34.53
CA LYS A 355 10.66 -32.99 -34.08
C LYS A 355 11.20 -31.63 -34.53
N GLY A 356 11.82 -30.91 -33.60
CA GLY A 356 12.36 -29.57 -33.86
C GLY A 356 11.32 -28.45 -33.85
N LEU A 357 10.06 -28.71 -33.52
CA LEU A 357 9.05 -27.68 -33.29
C LEU A 357 9.05 -27.18 -31.85
N THR A 358 8.66 -25.92 -31.65
CA THR A 358 8.31 -25.40 -30.32
C THR A 358 6.94 -25.95 -29.87
N ILE A 359 6.66 -25.90 -28.56
CA ILE A 359 5.36 -26.33 -28.01
C ILE A 359 4.19 -25.65 -28.72
N ARG A 360 4.31 -24.35 -29.03
CA ARG A 360 3.26 -23.57 -29.69
C ARG A 360 3.01 -24.05 -31.13
N GLU A 361 4.07 -24.37 -31.86
CA GLU A 361 3.99 -24.86 -33.25
C GLU A 361 3.44 -26.29 -33.29
N ALA A 362 3.89 -27.16 -32.37
CA ALA A 362 3.39 -28.52 -32.24
C ALA A 362 1.88 -28.55 -31.92
N LEU A 363 1.42 -27.70 -30.99
CA LEU A 363 0.00 -27.57 -30.67
C LEU A 363 -0.82 -27.06 -31.86
N LYS A 364 -0.27 -26.14 -32.66
CA LYS A 364 -0.93 -25.63 -33.87
C LYS A 364 -1.09 -26.73 -34.91
N LEU A 365 -0.02 -27.49 -35.17
CA LEU A 365 0.00 -28.58 -36.16
C LEU A 365 -0.91 -29.75 -35.75
N ALA A 366 -0.91 -30.11 -34.46
CA ALA A 366 -1.78 -31.17 -33.94
C ALA A 366 -3.26 -30.78 -34.02
N LYS A 367 -3.60 -29.51 -33.77
CA LYS A 367 -4.96 -28.99 -33.92
C LYS A 367 -5.46 -29.09 -35.35
N THR A 368 -4.60 -28.82 -36.35
CA THR A 368 -4.96 -28.99 -37.78
C THR A 368 -5.20 -30.44 -38.18
N ARG A 369 -4.67 -31.43 -37.44
CA ARG A 369 -4.81 -32.87 -37.73
C ARG A 369 -5.74 -33.61 -36.77
N SER A 370 -6.38 -32.89 -35.85
CA SER A 370 -7.20 -33.45 -34.77
C SER A 370 -6.45 -34.50 -33.94
N ILE A 371 -5.18 -34.22 -33.62
CA ILE A 371 -4.33 -35.06 -32.77
C ILE A 371 -4.32 -34.46 -31.36
N ASP A 372 -4.63 -35.28 -30.36
CA ASP A 372 -4.52 -34.93 -28.95
C ASP A 372 -3.07 -35.08 -28.48
N LEU A 373 -2.48 -33.96 -28.04
CA LEU A 373 -1.07 -33.90 -27.66
C LEU A 373 -0.88 -33.93 -26.15
N HIS A 374 -0.12 -34.94 -25.71
CA HIS A 374 0.39 -35.03 -24.35
C HIS A 374 1.83 -34.55 -24.33
N VAL A 375 2.03 -33.34 -23.81
CA VAL A 375 3.33 -32.67 -23.80
C VAL A 375 4.04 -32.87 -22.46
N SER A 376 5.34 -33.18 -22.51
CA SER A 376 6.22 -33.22 -21.33
C SER A 376 7.54 -32.49 -21.61
N GLY A 377 8.06 -31.76 -20.62
CA GLY A 377 9.29 -30.98 -20.74
C GLY A 377 9.10 -29.55 -21.28
N SER A 378 10.21 -28.92 -21.70
CA SER A 378 10.25 -27.54 -22.20
C SER A 378 11.39 -27.37 -23.21
N GLY A 379 11.19 -26.57 -24.26
CA GLY A 379 12.19 -26.33 -25.31
C GLY A 379 11.70 -26.79 -26.68
N TRP A 380 12.52 -27.54 -27.40
CA TRP A 380 12.23 -28.06 -28.74
C TRP A 380 11.85 -29.54 -28.66
N ALA A 381 10.90 -29.98 -29.48
CA ALA A 381 10.48 -31.37 -29.52
C ALA A 381 11.64 -32.27 -29.99
N VAL A 382 12.00 -33.25 -29.17
CA VAL A 382 13.12 -34.17 -29.47
C VAL A 382 12.64 -35.59 -29.77
N GLN A 383 11.52 -35.98 -29.17
CA GLN A 383 10.95 -37.32 -29.31
C GLN A 383 9.43 -37.26 -29.33
N GLN A 384 8.81 -38.12 -30.15
CA GLN A 384 7.37 -38.30 -30.22
C GLN A 384 7.00 -39.78 -30.26
N VAL A 385 5.82 -40.12 -29.76
CA VAL A 385 5.21 -41.46 -29.86
C VAL A 385 3.70 -41.30 -30.11
N PRO A 386 3.12 -41.90 -31.17
CA PRO A 386 3.74 -42.66 -32.26
C PRO A 386 4.78 -41.90 -33.10
N SER A 387 5.69 -42.62 -33.77
CA SER A 387 6.73 -42.03 -34.63
C SER A 387 6.15 -41.37 -35.88
N ALA A 388 6.82 -40.34 -36.39
CA ALA A 388 6.43 -39.69 -37.64
C ALA A 388 6.21 -40.71 -38.77
N GLY A 389 5.14 -40.52 -39.55
CA GLY A 389 4.74 -41.40 -40.65
C GLY A 389 3.94 -42.64 -40.25
N SER A 390 3.71 -42.90 -38.96
CA SER A 390 2.86 -44.01 -38.50
C SER A 390 1.39 -43.78 -38.86
N ILE A 391 0.64 -44.84 -39.16
CA ILE A 391 -0.79 -44.73 -39.46
C ILE A 391 -1.54 -44.23 -38.21
N LEU A 392 -2.32 -43.17 -38.37
CA LEU A 392 -3.19 -42.61 -37.34
C LEU A 392 -4.36 -43.58 -37.12
N GLY A 393 -4.38 -44.25 -35.96
CA GLY A 393 -5.52 -45.04 -35.52
C GLY A 393 -6.73 -44.17 -35.13
N ASN A 394 -7.82 -44.81 -34.73
CA ASN A 394 -9.04 -44.12 -34.27
C ASN A 394 -8.80 -43.22 -33.04
N GLU A 395 -7.83 -43.58 -32.20
CA GLU A 395 -7.37 -42.78 -31.06
C GLU A 395 -6.17 -41.93 -31.51
N ARG A 396 -6.44 -40.72 -31.97
CA ARG A 396 -5.44 -39.77 -32.49
C ARG A 396 -4.67 -39.11 -31.34
N VAL A 397 -3.90 -39.90 -30.57
CA VAL A 397 -3.12 -39.40 -29.43
C VAL A 397 -1.63 -39.48 -29.74
N CYS A 398 -0.90 -38.40 -29.46
CA CYS A 398 0.56 -38.37 -29.58
C CYS A 398 1.21 -37.75 -28.33
N LYS A 399 2.23 -38.43 -27.79
CA LYS A 399 3.06 -37.95 -26.68
C LYS A 399 4.33 -37.35 -27.24
N ILE A 400 4.68 -36.14 -26.82
CA ILE A 400 5.89 -35.43 -27.26
C ILE A 400 6.71 -34.98 -26.05
N GLU A 401 8.01 -35.24 -26.12
CA GLU A 401 9.00 -34.79 -25.15
C GLU A 401 9.81 -33.60 -25.70
N PHE A 402 9.93 -32.56 -24.90
CA PHE A 402 10.62 -31.31 -25.24
C PHE A 402 11.83 -31.10 -24.33
N THR A 403 12.97 -30.78 -24.92
CA THR A 403 14.20 -30.44 -24.17
C THR A 403 14.78 -29.11 -24.64
N MET A 404 15.37 -28.36 -23.70
CA MET A 404 16.16 -27.18 -24.01
C MET A 404 17.52 -27.67 -24.51
N ASN A 405 17.90 -27.32 -25.75
CA ASN A 405 19.29 -27.49 -26.15
C ASN A 405 20.16 -26.58 -25.27
N ASN A 406 21.18 -27.16 -24.61
CA ASN A 406 22.28 -26.38 -24.06
C ASN A 406 23.10 -25.75 -25.18
#